data_AF-A0A7L3W3A5-F1
#
_entry.id   AF-A0A7L3W3A5-F1
#
_cell.length_a   1.000
_cell.length_b   1.000
_cell.length_c   1.000
_cell.angle_alpha   90.00
_cell.angle_beta   90.00
_cell.angle_gamma   90.00
#
_symmetry.space_group_name_H-M   'P 1'
#
loop_
_entity.id
_entity.type
_entity.pdbx_description
1 polymer ?
#
loop_
_entity_poly.entity_id
_entity_poly.type
_entity_poly.pdbx_seq_one_letter_code
_entity_poly.pdbx_strand_id
1 'polypeptide(L)' 'RAQVIYTVRNPKDVLVSLYHFARIFRPYKDPGSLEQFLDKFLQGDGTGGWGAWGGGLGGW' A
#
# COMPACT_ATOMS: atom_id res chain seq x y z
N ARG A 1 8.37 28.63 -2.15
CA ARG A 1 9.00 27.29 -2.05
C ARG A 1 8.20 26.48 -1.05
N ALA A 2 7.69 25.31 -1.42
CA ALA A 2 7.05 24.40 -0.48
C ALA A 2 8.10 23.46 0.12
N GLN A 3 7.98 23.14 1.41
CA GLN A 3 8.75 22.09 2.04
C GLN A 3 7.88 20.84 2.11
N VAL A 4 8.44 19.70 1.68
CA VAL A 4 7.77 18.39 1.72
C VAL A 4 8.48 17.55 2.75
N ILE A 5 7.72 16.90 3.64
CA ILE A 5 8.25 15.98 4.63
C ILE A 5 7.86 14.57 4.19
N TYR A 6 8.87 13.71 4.02
CA TYR A 6 8.68 12.31 3.66
C TYR A 6 8.85 11.42 4.89
N THR A 7 7.97 10.42 5.03
CA THR A 7 8.03 9.44 6.13
C THR A 7 7.97 8.03 5.56
N VAL A 8 8.90 7.18 5.96
CA VAL A 8 8.93 5.75 5.59
C VAL A 8 8.49 4.91 6.77
N ARG A 9 7.76 3.83 6.50
CA ARG A 9 7.36 2.82 7.48
C ARG A 9 7.77 1.44 7.01
N ASN A 10 7.90 0.48 7.94
CA ASN A 10 8.16 -0.90 7.59
C ASN A 10 7.06 -1.40 6.63
N PRO A 11 7.40 -1.97 5.47
CA PRO A 11 6.41 -2.39 4.47
C PRO A 11 5.40 -3.41 5.02
N LYS A 12 5.79 -4.23 6.01
CA LYS A 12 4.87 -5.17 6.67
C LYS A 12 3.76 -4.45 7.44
N ASP A 13 4.10 -3.38 8.15
CA ASP A 13 3.14 -2.60 8.91
C ASP A 13 2.20 -1.82 7.99
N VAL A 14 2.74 -1.35 6.85
CA VAL A 14 1.92 -0.67 5.84
C VAL A 14 0.95 -1.63 5.17
N LEU A 15 1.38 -2.85 4.84
CA LEU A 15 0.52 -3.89 4.29
C LEU A 15 -0.66 -4.19 5.21
N VAL A 16 -0.39 -4.47 6.50
CA VAL A 16 -1.44 -4.81 7.48
C VAL A 16 -2.41 -3.64 7.66
N SER A 17 -1.89 -2.43 7.82
CA SER A 17 -2.70 -1.22 7.93
C SER A 17 -3.61 -1.02 6.71
N LEU A 18 -3.06 -1.16 5.50
CA LEU A 18 -3.81 -0.99 4.26
C LEU A 18 -4.85 -2.09 4.06
N TYR A 19 -4.55 -3.34 4.42
CA TYR A 19 -5.50 -4.44 4.38
C TYR A 19 -6.73 -4.15 5.25
N HIS A 20 -6.52 -3.73 6.50
CA HIS A 20 -7.63 -3.36 7.39
C HIS A 20 -8.39 -2.12 6.89
N PHE A 21 -7.67 -1.12 6.38
CA PHE A 21 -8.29 0.07 5.79
C PHE A 21 -9.20 -0.29 4.61
N ALA A 22 -8.73 -1.16 3.70
CA ALA A 22 -9.51 -1.64 2.55
C ALA A 22 -10.77 -2.41 2.97
N ARG A 23 -10.74 -3.12 4.11
CA ARG A 23 -11.93 -3.81 4.65
C ARG A 23 -12.95 -2.87 5.28
N ILE A 24 -12.50 -1.76 5.85
CA ILE A 24 -13.36 -0.80 6.57
C ILE A 24 -13.95 0.24 5.61
N PHE A 25 -13.20 0.62 4.57
CA PHE A 25 -13.59 1.65 3.65
C PHE A 25 -14.48 1.08 2.55
N ARG A 26 -15.80 1.27 2.72
CA ARG A 26 -16.92 0.78 1.87
C ARG A 26 -16.71 0.87 0.36
N PRO A 27 -16.05 1.91 -0.21
CA PRO A 27 -15.77 1.96 -1.65
C PRO A 27 -14.79 0.91 -2.17
N TYR A 28 -13.92 0.33 -1.33
CA TYR A 28 -13.05 -0.75 -1.78
C TYR A 28 -13.83 -2.05 -1.89
N LYS A 29 -13.56 -2.79 -2.98
CA LYS A 29 -13.98 -4.19 -3.11
C LYS A 29 -13.32 -5.00 -1.99
N ASP A 30 -13.97 -6.09 -1.58
CA ASP A 30 -13.42 -7.01 -0.59
C ASP A 30 -11.97 -7.39 -0.96
N PRO A 31 -10.98 -7.07 -0.09
CA PRO A 31 -9.58 -7.33 -0.41
C PRO A 31 -9.23 -8.83 -0.49
N GLY A 32 -10.11 -9.73 -0.01
CA GLY A 32 -9.85 -11.17 0.01
C GLY A 32 -8.98 -11.60 1.20
N SER A 33 -8.23 -12.69 1.07
CA SER A 33 -7.29 -13.10 2.14
C SER A 33 -6.09 -12.15 2.22
N LEU A 34 -5.39 -12.15 3.36
CA LEU A 34 -4.17 -11.36 3.52
C LEU A 34 -3.08 -11.80 2.53
N GLU A 35 -2.97 -13.09 2.18
CA GLU A 35 -1.98 -13.54 1.19
C GLU A 35 -2.31 -13.01 -0.21
N GLN A 36 -3.59 -13.07 -0.62
CA GLN A 36 -4.02 -12.50 -1.90
C GLN A 36 -3.78 -10.98 -1.96
N PHE A 37 -3.98 -10.31 -0.82
CA PHE A 37 -3.70 -8.88 -0.69
C PHE A 37 -2.19 -8.59 -0.75
N LEU A 38 -1.36 -9.42 -0.12
CA LEU A 38 0.10 -9.35 -0.20
C LEU A 38 0.58 -9.51 -1.64
N ASP A 39 0.09 -10.50 -2.38
CA ASP A 39 0.47 -10.71 -3.78
C ASP A 39 0.14 -9.48 -4.63
N LYS A 40 -1.06 -8.92 -4.48
CA LYS A 40 -1.47 -7.67 -5.15
C LYS A 40 -0.61 -6.48 -4.74
N PHE A 41 -0.25 -6.40 -3.46
CA PHE A 41 0.60 -5.33 -2.92
C PHE A 41 2.02 -5.39 -3.48
N LEU A 42 2.59 -6.60 -3.56
CA LEU A 42 3.92 -6.84 -4.15
C LEU A 42 3.93 -6.60 -5.67
N GLN A 43 2.83 -6.93 -6.36
CA GLN A 43 2.63 -6.63 -7.78
C GLN A 43 2.38 -5.13 -8.05
N GLY A 44 2.13 -4.32 -7.02
CA GLY A 44 1.82 -2.89 -7.15
C GLY A 44 0.39 -2.58 -7.62
N ASP A 45 -0.47 -3.59 -7.71
CA ASP A 45 -1.88 -3.48 -8.15
C ASP A 45 -2.84 -3.23 -6.96
N GLY A 46 -2.43 -3.62 -5.74
CA GLY A 46 -3.25 -3.53 -4.53
C GLY A 46 -3.34 -2.16 -3.88
N THR A 47 -2.57 -1.17 -4.34
CA THR A 47 -2.47 0.15 -3.72
C THR A 47 -3.22 1.24 -4.47
N GLY A 48 -4.15 0.95 -5.39
CA GLY A 48 -5.03 1.99 -5.96
C GLY A 48 -4.29 3.17 -6.62
N GLY A 49 -3.21 2.90 -7.35
CA GLY A 49 -2.40 3.91 -8.04
C GLY A 49 -1.27 4.51 -7.19
N TRP A 50 -1.17 4.19 -5.90
CA TRP A 50 -0.04 4.55 -5.05
C TRP A 50 1.12 3.58 -5.29
N GLY A 51 1.81 3.72 -6.43
CA GLY A 51 3.12 3.14 -6.81
C GLY A 51 3.54 1.79 -6.21
N ALA A 52 3.97 0.86 -7.06
CA ALA A 52 4.59 -0.40 -6.61
C ALA A 52 5.66 -0.13 -5.53
N TRP A 53 5.50 -0.73 -4.35
CA TRP A 53 6.41 -0.56 -3.21
C TRP A 53 7.87 -0.90 -3.57
N GLY A 54 8.07 -1.78 -4.55
CA GLY A 54 9.39 -2.14 -5.07
C GLY A 54 10.11 -1.05 -5.86
N GLY A 55 9.43 0.00 -6.33
CA GLY A 55 10.01 1.04 -7.20
C GLY A 55 10.48 2.31 -6.49
N GLY A 56 10.16 2.49 -5.20
CA GLY A 56 10.22 3.81 -4.55
C GLY A 56 11.40 4.08 -3.63
N LEU A 57 12.21 3.08 -3.26
CA LEU A 57 13.28 3.28 -2.26
C LEU A 57 14.61 3.81 -2.84
N GLY A 58 14.70 4.01 -4.16
CA GLY A 58 15.91 4.52 -4.83
C GLY A 58 15.67 5.53 -5.96
N GLY A 59 14.43 6.03 -6.13
CA GLY A 59 14.04 6.84 -7.29
C GLY A 59 13.21 8.09 -6.97
N TRP A 60 13.28 8.59 -5.73
CA TRP A 60 12.69 9.88 -5.32
C TRP A 60 13.73 10.76 -4.64
#